data_AF-A0AAV3FV08-F1
#
_entry.id   AF-A0AAV3FV08-F1
#
_cell.length_a   1.000
_cell.length_b   1.000
_cell.length_c   1.000
_cell.angle_alpha   90.00
_cell.angle_beta   90.00
_cell.angle_gamma   90.00
#
_symmetry.space_group_name_H-M   'P 1'
#
loop_
_entity.id
_entity.type
_entity.pdbx_description
1 polymer ?
#
loop_
_entity_poly.entity_id
_entity_poly.type
_entity_poly.pdbx_seq_one_letter_code
_entity_poly.pdbx_strand_id
1 'polypeptide(L)'
;MSKRVYKGSLLAQKILNKKLEKTILKEDLLRQINPHYRRLEIVQLLSIIFGGFIIFHFFCLVVLTVLLVLLSKLYTHFSLSAEFACSNPLEMIWLNYWPLHVVTGVLLACCLYLDEAMTDKMKELKKTVDDKQLMKDYLVWEEELE
;
A
#
# COMPACT_ATOMS: atom_id res chain seq x y z
N MET A 1 -28.46 -16.91 -46.39
CA MET A 1 -27.16 -16.22 -46.57
C MET A 1 -26.56 -15.95 -45.20
N SER A 2 -25.56 -16.71 -44.78
CA SER A 2 -24.83 -16.44 -43.54
C SER A 2 -24.02 -15.15 -43.74
N LYS A 3 -24.47 -14.04 -43.14
CA LYS A 3 -23.68 -12.82 -43.04
C LYS A 3 -22.48 -13.17 -42.17
N ARG A 4 -21.30 -13.36 -42.78
CA ARG A 4 -20.03 -13.40 -42.05
C ARG A 4 -19.87 -12.02 -41.43
N VAL A 5 -20.36 -11.86 -40.21
CA VAL A 5 -20.21 -10.61 -39.48
C VAL A 5 -18.73 -10.44 -39.21
N TYR A 6 -18.17 -9.35 -39.72
CA TYR A 6 -16.76 -9.06 -39.58
C TYR A 6 -16.47 -8.84 -38.08
N LYS A 7 -15.78 -9.79 -37.42
CA LYS A 7 -15.49 -9.72 -35.97
C LYS A 7 -14.90 -8.38 -35.57
N GLY A 8 -14.08 -7.76 -36.42
CA GLY A 8 -13.52 -6.42 -36.18
C GLY A 8 -14.56 -5.30 -36.09
N SER A 9 -15.67 -5.38 -36.83
CA SER A 9 -16.76 -4.39 -36.78
C SER A 9 -17.59 -4.52 -35.50
N LEU A 10 -17.85 -5.75 -35.04
CA LEU A 10 -18.57 -5.99 -33.79
C LEU A 10 -17.76 -5.50 -32.58
N LEU A 11 -16.46 -5.80 -32.57
CA LEU A 11 -15.58 -5.43 -31.47
C LEU A 11 -15.44 -3.90 -31.37
N ALA A 12 -15.34 -3.19 -32.50
CA ALA A 12 -15.35 -1.73 -32.54
C ALA A 12 -16.67 -1.13 -32.01
N GLN A 13 -17.81 -1.77 -32.34
CA GLN A 13 -19.12 -1.35 -31.88
C GLN A 13 -19.32 -1.62 -30.37
N LYS A 14 -18.78 -2.73 -29.87
CA LYS A 14 -18.74 -3.08 -28.43
C LYS A 14 -17.84 -2.08 -27.67
N ILE A 15 -16.68 -1.71 -28.20
CA ILE A 15 -15.82 -0.64 -27.63
C ILE A 15 -16.59 0.67 -27.51
N LEU A 16 -17.28 1.08 -28.58
CA LEU A 16 -18.00 2.34 -28.63
C LEU A 16 -19.17 2.36 -27.62
N ASN A 17 -19.98 1.30 -27.59
CA ASN A 17 -21.09 1.18 -26.64
C ASN A 17 -20.59 1.11 -25.20
N LYS A 18 -19.55 0.31 -24.92
CA LYS A 18 -19.04 0.14 -23.57
C LYS A 18 -18.38 1.41 -23.03
N LYS A 19 -17.74 2.20 -23.89
CA LYS A 19 -17.20 3.52 -23.55
C LYS A 19 -18.30 4.57 -23.34
N LEU A 20 -19.45 4.39 -23.98
CA LEU A 20 -20.62 5.27 -23.84
C LEU A 20 -21.45 4.93 -22.59
N GLU A 21 -21.60 3.65 -22.26
CA GLU A 21 -22.37 3.15 -21.11
C GLU A 21 -21.58 3.11 -19.81
N LYS A 22 -20.26 2.91 -19.90
CA LYS A 22 -19.40 2.68 -18.73
C LYS A 22 -18.12 3.50 -18.88
N THR A 23 -17.98 4.52 -18.03
CA THR A 23 -16.71 5.24 -17.87
C THR A 23 -15.73 4.33 -17.13
N ILE A 24 -15.16 3.34 -17.82
CA ILE A 24 -14.16 2.45 -17.23
C ILE A 24 -12.85 3.22 -17.15
N LEU A 25 -12.31 3.39 -15.94
CA LEU A 25 -11.03 4.04 -15.74
C LEU A 25 -9.91 3.18 -16.30
N LYS A 26 -8.91 3.82 -16.90
CA LYS A 26 -7.71 3.13 -17.44
C LYS A 26 -7.00 2.29 -16.37
N GLU A 27 -7.05 2.74 -15.12
CA GLU A 27 -6.49 2.05 -13.97
C GLU A 27 -7.17 0.71 -13.72
N ASP A 28 -8.51 0.65 -13.82
CA ASP A 28 -9.27 -0.58 -13.66
C ASP A 28 -8.97 -1.59 -14.77
N LEU A 29 -8.80 -1.11 -16.00
CA LEU A 29 -8.40 -1.94 -17.15
C LEU A 29 -6.99 -2.50 -16.95
N LEU A 30 -6.03 -1.64 -16.57
CA LEU A 30 -4.65 -2.06 -16.30
C LEU A 30 -4.59 -3.07 -15.16
N ARG A 31 -5.38 -2.89 -14.11
CA ARG A 31 -5.44 -3.79 -12.96
C ARG A 31 -5.94 -5.20 -13.34
N GLN A 32 -6.89 -5.28 -14.26
CA GLN A 32 -7.49 -6.54 -14.69
C GLN A 32 -6.64 -7.27 -15.74
N ILE A 33 -6.06 -6.54 -16.68
CA ILE A 33 -5.44 -7.11 -17.89
C ILE A 33 -3.92 -7.18 -17.77
N ASN A 34 -3.30 -6.21 -17.10
CA ASN A 34 -1.85 -6.11 -17.03
C ASN A 34 -1.34 -6.70 -15.70
N PRO A 35 -0.75 -7.91 -15.69
CA PRO A 35 -0.26 -8.54 -14.48
C PRO A 35 0.89 -7.75 -13.82
N HIS A 36 1.65 -6.98 -14.59
CA HIS A 36 2.72 -6.13 -14.05
C HIS A 36 2.13 -4.96 -13.26
N TYR A 37 1.09 -4.30 -13.77
CA TYR A 37 0.42 -3.22 -13.04
C TYR A 37 -0.14 -3.72 -11.70
N ARG A 38 -0.80 -4.89 -11.72
CA ARG A 38 -1.34 -5.51 -10.51
C ARG A 38 -0.25 -5.88 -9.50
N ARG A 39 0.90 -6.41 -9.94
CA ARG A 39 2.03 -6.71 -9.04
C ARG A 39 2.59 -5.43 -8.41
N LEU A 40 2.76 -4.37 -9.19
CA LEU A 40 3.23 -3.08 -8.68
C LEU A 40 2.27 -2.51 -7.63
N GLU A 41 0.97 -2.56 -7.89
CA GLU A 41 -0.07 -2.13 -6.95
C GLU A 41 -0.03 -2.93 -5.63
N ILE A 42 0.11 -4.26 -5.70
CA ILE A 42 0.24 -5.11 -4.51
C ILE A 42 1.48 -4.74 -3.69
N VAL A 43 2.62 -4.55 -4.35
CA VAL A 43 3.86 -4.18 -3.66
C VAL A 43 3.74 -2.80 -3.03
N GLN A 44 3.11 -1.84 -3.71
CA GLN A 44 2.83 -0.53 -3.18
C GLN A 44 1.96 -0.60 -1.91
N LEU A 45 0.85 -1.36 -1.96
CA LEU A 45 -0.05 -1.56 -0.83
C LEU A 45 0.68 -2.19 0.36
N LEU A 46 1.51 -3.21 0.13
CA LEU A 46 2.33 -3.80 1.18
C LEU A 46 3.26 -2.76 1.79
N SER A 47 3.91 -1.93 0.97
CA SER A 47 4.81 -0.88 1.45
C SER A 47 4.09 0.13 2.36
N ILE A 48 2.90 0.57 1.97
CA ILE A 48 2.06 1.49 2.76
C ILE A 48 1.66 0.84 4.09
N ILE A 49 1.23 -0.43 4.08
CA ILE A 49 0.82 -1.15 5.29
C ILE A 49 2.00 -1.30 6.25
N PHE A 50 3.16 -1.73 5.75
CA PHE A 50 4.36 -1.88 6.58
C PHE A 50 4.84 -0.54 7.13
N GLY A 51 4.89 0.51 6.30
CA GLY A 51 5.24 1.86 6.74
C GLY A 51 4.28 2.40 7.81
N GLY A 52 2.98 2.22 7.60
CA GLY A 52 1.94 2.60 8.56
C GLY A 52 2.04 1.83 9.88
N PHE A 53 2.31 0.53 9.83
CA PHE A 53 2.51 -0.29 11.03
C PHE A 53 3.72 0.18 11.84
N ILE A 54 4.82 0.54 11.18
CA ILE A 54 6.02 1.07 11.84
C ILE A 54 5.72 2.39 12.55
N ILE A 55 5.04 3.32 11.86
CA ILE A 55 4.66 4.61 12.45
C ILE A 55 3.75 4.39 13.66
N PHE A 56 2.75 3.51 13.53
CA PHE A 56 1.84 3.16 14.62
C PHE A 56 2.59 2.54 15.81
N HIS A 57 3.55 1.64 15.55
CA HIS A 57 4.38 1.04 16.58
C HIS A 57 5.15 2.10 17.38
N PHE A 58 5.81 3.04 16.71
CA PHE A 58 6.51 4.14 17.37
C PHE A 58 5.55 5.03 18.19
N PHE A 59 4.37 5.30 17.65
CA PHE A 59 3.35 6.05 18.39
C PHE A 59 2.95 5.33 19.69
N CYS A 60 2.72 4.01 19.64
CA CYS A 60 2.46 3.20 20.82
C CYS A 60 3.62 3.25 21.83
N LEU A 61 4.88 3.16 21.38
CA LEU A 61 6.04 3.26 22.26
C LEU A 61 6.09 4.60 22.99
N VAL A 62 5.79 5.71 22.30
CA VAL A 62 5.72 7.04 22.91
C VAL A 62 4.62 7.10 23.98
N VAL A 63 3.40 6.67 23.66
CA VAL A 63 2.28 6.66 24.62
C VAL A 63 2.62 5.79 25.83
N LEU A 64 3.19 4.61 25.61
CA LEU A 64 3.58 3.68 26.68
C LEU A 64 4.67 4.29 27.58
N THR A 65 5.64 4.98 26.99
CA THR A 65 6.67 5.70 27.75
C THR A 65 6.07 6.81 28.61
N VAL A 66 5.15 7.61 28.07
CA VAL A 66 4.45 8.67 28.82
C VAL A 66 3.66 8.07 29.99
N LEU A 67 2.91 7.00 29.75
CA LEU A 67 2.15 6.30 30.79
C LEU A 67 3.06 5.78 31.90
N LEU A 68 4.17 5.11 31.56
CA LEU A 68 5.13 4.61 32.55
C LEU A 68 5.80 5.73 33.35
N VAL A 69 6.14 6.85 32.71
CA VAL A 69 6.70 8.02 33.41
C VAL A 69 5.68 8.62 34.39
N LEU A 70 4.42 8.76 33.97
CA LEU A 70 3.35 9.24 34.86
C LEU A 70 3.10 8.28 36.02
N LEU A 71 3.09 6.98 35.75
CA LEU A 71 2.90 5.94 36.77
C LEU A 71 4.05 5.94 37.77
N SER A 72 5.29 6.08 37.30
CA SER A 72 6.49 6.22 38.14
C SER A 72 6.40 7.45 39.04
N LYS A 73 5.99 8.61 38.50
CA LYS A 73 5.78 9.84 39.30
C LYS A 73 4.67 9.69 40.33
N LEU A 74 3.55 9.06 39.96
CA LEU A 74 2.44 8.81 40.89
C LEU A 74 2.85 7.88 42.03
N TYR A 75 3.64 6.85 41.73
CA TYR A 75 4.12 5.88 42.71
C TYR A 75 5.15 6.48 43.67
N THR A 76 6.04 7.37 43.21
CA THR A 76 6.96 8.10 44.10
C THR A 76 6.25 8.96 45.16
N HIS A 77 4.98 9.33 44.94
CA HIS A 77 4.17 10.03 45.93
C HIS A 77 3.51 9.10 46.97
N PHE A 78 3.41 7.79 46.69
CA PHE A 78 2.90 6.77 47.61
C PHE A 78 4.08 5.95 48.14
N SER A 79 4.57 6.31 49.32
CA SER A 79 5.66 5.60 49.99
C SER A 79 5.26 4.15 50.34
N LEU A 80 5.54 3.19 49.46
CA LEU A 80 5.71 1.80 49.85
C LEU A 80 6.58 1.04 48.83
N SER A 81 7.70 0.51 49.32
CA SER A 81 8.61 -0.45 48.68
C SER A 81 9.48 0.05 47.49
N ALA A 82 10.79 0.06 47.76
CA ALA A 82 11.87 0.39 46.85
C ALA A 82 12.20 -0.71 45.80
N GLU A 83 11.29 -1.67 45.58
CA GLU A 83 11.55 -2.81 44.69
C GLU A 83 11.21 -2.54 43.23
N PHE A 84 10.39 -1.52 42.94
CA PHE A 84 10.18 -0.99 41.59
C PHE A 84 11.12 0.18 41.28
N ALA A 85 12.37 0.12 41.73
CA ALA A 85 13.48 0.80 41.06
C ALA A 85 13.73 0.13 39.69
N CYS A 86 12.67 -0.04 38.90
CA CYS A 86 12.77 -0.40 37.51
C CYS A 86 13.60 0.68 36.83
N SER A 87 14.67 0.25 36.17
CA SER A 87 15.42 1.00 35.18
C SER A 87 14.54 2.04 34.49
N ASN A 88 15.02 3.29 34.44
CA ASN A 88 14.31 4.43 33.87
C ASN A 88 13.54 3.98 32.60
N PRO A 89 12.21 4.19 32.50
CA PRO A 89 11.41 3.70 31.37
C PRO A 89 11.94 4.19 30.02
N LEU A 90 12.63 5.34 30.01
CA LEU A 90 13.38 5.83 28.86
C LEU A 90 14.54 4.92 28.48
N GLU A 91 15.31 4.48 29.46
CA GLU A 91 16.45 3.60 29.26
C GLU A 91 16.02 2.21 28.81
N MET A 92 14.95 1.67 29.43
CA MET A 92 14.42 0.36 29.11
C MET A 92 13.81 0.27 27.71
N ILE A 93 13.07 1.31 27.26
CA ILE A 93 12.35 1.28 25.97
C ILE A 93 13.21 1.84 24.83
N TRP A 94 13.97 2.91 25.08
CA TRP A 94 14.64 3.66 24.03
C TRP A 94 16.14 3.40 23.96
N LEU A 95 16.85 3.43 25.10
CA LEU A 95 18.31 3.32 25.09
C LEU A 95 18.77 1.86 24.90
N ASN A 96 18.16 0.90 25.58
CA ASN A 96 18.54 -0.51 25.47
C ASN A 96 18.26 -1.11 24.08
N TYR A 97 17.26 -0.58 23.38
CA TYR A 97 16.83 -1.04 22.06
C TYR A 97 17.13 -0.02 20.95
N TRP A 98 18.04 0.93 21.17
CA TRP A 98 18.39 1.96 20.18
C TRP A 98 18.78 1.39 18.80
N PRO A 99 19.51 0.25 18.67
CA PRO A 99 19.84 -0.28 17.34
C PRO A 99 18.59 -0.77 16.61
N LEU A 100 17.62 -1.34 17.34
CA LEU A 100 16.34 -1.77 16.78
C LEU A 100 15.56 -0.56 16.24
N HIS A 101 15.54 0.55 16.97
CA HIS A 101 14.86 1.78 16.54
C HIS A 101 15.48 2.35 15.27
N VAL A 102 16.82 2.34 15.17
CA VAL A 102 17.54 2.77 13.97
C VAL A 102 17.22 1.87 12.78
N VAL A 103 17.27 0.55 12.95
CA VAL A 103 16.92 -0.42 11.89
C VAL A 103 15.48 -0.23 11.44
N THR A 104 14.56 -0.04 12.37
CA THR A 104 13.14 0.22 12.08
C THR A 104 12.95 1.53 11.31
N GLY A 105 13.72 2.57 11.66
CA GLY A 105 13.73 3.84 10.93
C GLY A 105 14.26 3.72 9.50
N VAL A 106 15.33 2.94 9.29
CA VAL A 106 15.82 2.62 7.94
C VAL A 106 14.78 1.85 7.15
N LEU A 107 14.09 0.90 7.79
CA LEU A 107 13.04 0.11 7.14
C LEU A 107 11.86 1.00 6.70
N LEU A 108 11.48 1.98 7.53
CA LEU A 108 10.49 2.99 7.17
C LEU A 108 10.92 3.81 5.95
N ALA A 109 12.18 4.26 5.91
CA ALA A 109 12.72 4.98 4.75
C ALA A 109 12.68 4.12 3.48
N CYS A 110 13.00 2.83 3.58
CA CYS A 110 12.86 1.89 2.47
C CYS A 110 11.40 1.74 2.02
N CYS A 111 10.44 1.67 2.94
CA CYS A 111 9.02 1.61 2.59
C CYS A 111 8.55 2.86 1.84
N LEU A 112 8.95 4.05 2.31
CA LEU A 112 8.61 5.31 1.64
C LEU A 112 9.20 5.38 0.23
N TYR A 113 10.48 5.02 0.09
CA TYR A 113 11.13 4.98 -1.21
C TYR A 113 10.48 3.96 -2.16
N LEU A 114 10.13 2.77 -1.67
CA LEU A 114 9.43 1.76 -2.47
C LEU A 114 8.05 2.24 -2.89
N ASP A 115 7.30 2.91 -2.02
CA ASP A 115 5.98 3.46 -2.36
C ASP A 115 6.08 4.50 -3.48
N GLU A 116 7.03 5.43 -3.37
CA GLU A 116 7.29 6.44 -4.40
C GLU A 116 7.75 5.79 -5.72
N ALA A 117 8.70 4.85 -5.67
CA ALA A 117 9.19 4.14 -6.84
C ALA A 117 8.09 3.31 -7.54
N MET A 118 7.22 2.64 -6.79
CA MET A 118 6.09 1.89 -7.36
C MET A 118 5.06 2.83 -7.98
N THR A 119 4.77 3.95 -7.32
CA THR A 119 3.88 4.99 -7.86
C THR A 119 4.38 5.51 -9.20
N ASP A 120 5.67 5.81 -9.30
CA ASP A 120 6.27 6.31 -10.53
C ASP A 120 6.26 5.27 -11.64
N LYS A 121 6.57 4.01 -11.32
CA LYS A 121 6.49 2.89 -12.27
C LYS A 121 5.07 2.65 -12.76
N MET A 122 4.06 2.77 -11.89
CA MET A 122 2.65 2.66 -12.27
C MET A 122 2.21 3.82 -13.17
N LYS A 123 2.64 5.05 -12.88
CA LYS A 123 2.37 6.23 -13.73
C LYS A 123 3.05 6.11 -15.10
N GLU A 124 4.29 5.62 -15.13
CA GLU A 124 5.03 5.37 -16.36
C GLU A 124 4.30 4.32 -17.22
N LEU A 125 3.94 3.18 -16.63
CA LEU A 125 3.20 2.12 -17.30
C LEU A 125 1.84 2.63 -17.83
N LYS A 126 1.15 3.46 -17.06
CA LYS A 126 -0.09 4.11 -17.48
C LYS A 126 0.11 5.04 -18.69
N LYS A 127 1.27 5.68 -18.84
CA LYS A 127 1.57 6.55 -19.99
C LYS A 127 1.96 5.74 -21.24
N THR A 128 2.69 4.65 -21.08
CA THR A 128 3.24 3.88 -22.22
C THR A 128 2.21 2.94 -22.85
N VAL A 129 1.21 2.49 -22.11
CA VAL A 129 0.20 1.56 -22.64
C VAL A 129 -0.85 2.31 -23.47
N ASP A 130 -1.08 1.87 -24.70
CA ASP A 130 -2.13 2.41 -25.58
C ASP A 130 -3.53 2.05 -25.06
N ASP A 131 -4.38 3.07 -24.91
CA ASP A 131 -5.76 2.94 -24.45
C ASP A 131 -6.60 2.04 -25.37
N LYS A 132 -6.35 2.11 -26.68
CA LYS A 132 -7.12 1.32 -27.67
C LYS A 132 -6.73 -0.15 -27.60
N GLN A 133 -5.44 -0.43 -27.50
CA GLN A 133 -4.92 -1.79 -27.32
C GLN A 133 -5.45 -2.40 -26.01
N LEU A 134 -5.37 -1.65 -24.91
CA LEU A 134 -5.80 -2.11 -23.59
C LEU A 134 -7.31 -2.40 -23.54
N MET A 135 -8.15 -1.55 -24.13
CA MET A 135 -9.60 -1.79 -24.20
C MET A 135 -9.94 -2.99 -25.08
N LYS A 136 -9.18 -3.22 -26.16
CA LYS A 136 -9.35 -4.40 -26.99
C LYS A 136 -9.03 -5.68 -26.21
N ASP A 137 -7.89 -5.69 -25.51
CA ASP A 137 -7.48 -6.83 -24.69
C ASP A 137 -8.49 -7.12 -23.57
N TYR A 138 -9.10 -6.08 -23.00
CA TYR A 138 -10.17 -6.21 -22.00
C TYR A 138 -11.39 -6.96 -22.53
N LEU A 139 -11.85 -6.58 -23.73
CA LEU A 139 -13.05 -7.15 -24.33
C LEU A 139 -12.83 -8.59 -24.77
N VAL A 140 -11.62 -8.91 -25.22
CA VAL A 140 -11.25 -10.30 -25.53
C VAL A 140 -11.25 -11.12 -24.25
N TRP A 141 -10.61 -10.63 -23.18
CA TRP A 141 -10.61 -11.30 -21.88
C TRP A 141 -12.03 -11.51 -21.31
N GLU A 142 -12.92 -10.53 -21.46
CA GLU A 142 -14.31 -10.65 -21.02
C GLU A 142 -15.10 -11.68 -21.87
N GLU A 143 -14.88 -11.72 -23.20
CA GLU A 143 -15.48 -12.74 -24.06
C GLU A 143 -14.97 -14.16 -23.80
N GLU A 144 -13.77 -14.33 -23.24
CA GLU A 144 -13.23 -15.64 -22.83
C GLU A 144 -13.81 -16.13 -21.48
N LEU A 145 -14.44 -15.24 -20.71
CA LEU A 145 -15.05 -15.54 -19.41
C LEU A 145 -16.56 -15.83 -19.49
N GLU A 146 -17.22 -15.46 -20.59
CA GLU A 146 -18.62 -15.78 -20.91
C GLU A 146 -18.76 -17.14 -21.61
#